data_AF-A0A8T7LZI2-F1
#
_entry.id   AF-A0A8T7LZI2-F1
#
_cell.length_a   1.000
_cell.length_b   1.000
_cell.length_c   1.000
_cell.angle_alpha   90.00
_cell.angle_beta   90.00
_cell.angle_gamma   90.00
#
_symmetry.space_group_name_H-M   'P 1'
#
loop_
_entity.id
_entity.type
_entity.pdbx_description
1 polymer ?
#
loop_
_entity_poly.entity_id
_entity_poly.type
_entity_poly.pdbx_seq_one_letter_code
_entity_poly.pdbx_strand_id
1 'polypeptide(L)'
;MITNFEDFCTWAFVIIDDLWKELSPAFTRTGPQPACSDSELITLAVVGECKGWDQETELISNWRNYQYLFPHIPERSRFNRRRRGAINSIRQSLLALLDLAQV
;
A
#
# COMPACT_ATOMS: atom_id res chain seq x y z
N MET A 1 -4.64 15.21 -17.11
CA MET A 1 -5.88 14.42 -16.99
C MET A 1 -5.46 12.97 -16.92
N ILE A 2 -5.98 12.19 -15.97
CA ILE A 2 -5.71 10.75 -15.88
C ILE A 2 -6.57 10.08 -16.95
N THR A 3 -5.94 9.46 -17.95
CA THR A 3 -6.67 8.99 -19.14
C THR A 3 -6.65 7.47 -19.31
N ASN A 4 -5.71 6.80 -18.66
CA ASN A 4 -5.55 5.37 -18.73
C ASN A 4 -5.23 4.78 -17.35
N PHE A 5 -5.18 3.45 -17.28
CA PHE A 5 -4.95 2.73 -16.03
C PHE A 5 -3.54 2.94 -15.48
N GLU A 6 -2.53 3.09 -16.33
CA GLU A 6 -1.15 3.32 -15.91
C GLU A 6 -1.00 4.71 -15.26
N ASP A 7 -1.58 5.75 -15.88
CA ASP A 7 -1.67 7.09 -15.32
C ASP A 7 -2.32 7.05 -13.93
N PHE A 8 -3.38 6.26 -13.77
CA PHE A 8 -4.07 6.10 -12.49
C PHE A 8 -3.18 5.41 -11.46
N CYS A 9 -2.48 4.34 -11.82
CA CYS A 9 -1.53 3.65 -10.96
C CYS A 9 -0.41 4.59 -10.48
N THR A 10 0.19 5.35 -11.39
CA THR A 10 1.26 6.29 -11.05
C THR A 10 0.75 7.43 -10.19
N TRP A 11 -0.42 8.00 -10.52
CA TRP A 11 -1.03 9.05 -9.70
C TRP A 11 -1.36 8.55 -8.29
N ALA A 12 -1.98 7.37 -8.17
CA ALA A 12 -2.31 6.75 -6.89
C ALA A 12 -1.05 6.49 -6.06
N PHE A 13 0.02 5.99 -6.70
CA PHE A 13 1.30 5.79 -6.04
C PHE A 13 1.86 7.08 -5.45
N VAL A 14 1.90 8.18 -6.22
CA VAL A 14 2.43 9.46 -5.73
C VAL A 14 1.66 9.94 -4.50
N ILE A 15 0.33 9.93 -4.56
CA ILE A 15 -0.51 10.36 -3.44
C ILE A 15 -0.30 9.46 -2.21
N ILE A 16 -0.27 8.14 -2.41
CA ILE A 16 -0.06 7.18 -1.31
C ILE A 16 1.32 7.32 -0.71
N ASP A 17 2.36 7.56 -1.51
CA ASP A 17 3.73 7.70 -1.04
C ASP A 17 3.91 8.98 -0.21
N ASP A 18 3.31 10.09 -0.64
CA ASP A 18 3.32 11.34 0.14
C ASP A 18 2.58 11.17 1.49
N LEU A 19 1.39 10.57 1.47
CA LEU A 19 0.64 10.25 2.70
C LEU A 19 1.42 9.29 3.61
N TRP A 20 2.05 8.27 3.04
CA TRP A 20 2.80 7.30 3.81
C TRP A 20 4.04 7.91 4.45
N LYS A 21 4.74 8.82 3.77
CA LYS A 21 5.89 9.56 4.34
C LYS A 21 5.50 10.41 5.55
N GLU A 22 4.30 10.98 5.57
CA GLU A 22 3.80 11.73 6.74
C GLU A 22 3.47 10.80 7.92
N LEU A 23 2.95 9.60 7.63
CA LEU A 23 2.59 8.62 8.66
C LEU A 23 3.79 7.77 9.14
N SER A 24 4.79 7.54 8.27
CA SER A 24 5.91 6.64 8.49
C SER A 24 6.76 6.91 9.74
N PRO A 25 6.98 8.17 10.20
CA PRO A 25 7.75 8.43 11.43
C PRO A 25 7.13 7.79 12.67
N ALA A 26 5.83 7.50 12.66
CA ALA A 26 5.14 6.78 13.74
C ALA A 26 5.33 5.26 13.66
N PHE A 27 5.97 4.73 12.61
CA PHE A 27 6.09 3.30 12.36
C PHE A 27 7.55 2.83 12.39
N THR A 28 7.93 2.23 13.51
CA THR A 28 9.21 1.50 13.59
C THR A 28 9.07 0.17 12.88
N ARG A 29 9.65 0.06 11.69
CA ARG A 29 9.72 -1.21 10.96
C ARG A 29 10.84 -2.09 11.55
N THR A 30 10.49 -3.31 11.93
CA THR A 30 11.47 -4.33 12.34
C THR A 30 11.90 -5.18 11.12
N GLY A 31 13.20 -5.23 10.83
CA GLY A 31 13.78 -6.10 9.81
C GLY A 31 14.22 -5.41 8.52
N PRO A 32 14.86 -6.15 7.59
CA PRO A 32 15.50 -5.60 6.39
C PRO A 32 14.49 -4.93 5.48
N GLN A 33 14.89 -3.90 4.73
CA GLN A 33 14.00 -3.22 3.78
C GLN A 33 13.49 -4.20 2.72
N PRO A 34 12.17 -4.20 2.42
CA PRO A 34 11.61 -5.10 1.41
C PRO A 34 11.85 -4.53 0.01
N ALA A 35 11.97 -5.39 -0.99
CA ALA A 35 12.12 -4.97 -2.40
C ALA A 35 10.89 -4.20 -2.92
N CYS A 36 9.70 -4.55 -2.43
CA CYS A 36 8.47 -3.78 -2.62
C CYS A 36 8.29 -2.89 -1.40
N SER A 37 8.34 -1.58 -1.52
CA SER A 37 8.11 -0.61 -0.45
C SER A 37 6.70 -0.73 0.16
N ASP A 38 6.47 -0.08 1.30
CA ASP A 38 5.13 -0.07 1.90
C ASP A 38 4.17 0.82 1.08
N SER A 39 4.65 1.93 0.51
CA SER A 39 3.88 2.76 -0.44
C SER A 39 3.44 1.97 -1.68
N GLU A 40 4.35 1.21 -2.30
CA GLU A 40 3.99 0.31 -3.41
C GLU A 40 2.95 -0.71 -2.96
N LEU A 41 3.17 -1.38 -1.82
CA LEU A 41 2.26 -2.41 -1.32
C LEU A 41 0.84 -1.87 -1.07
N ILE A 42 0.72 -0.67 -0.48
CA ILE A 42 -0.56 0.00 -0.25
C ILE A 42 -1.19 0.39 -1.59
N THR A 43 -0.39 0.87 -2.55
CA THR A 43 -0.86 1.17 -3.91
C THR A 43 -1.45 -0.05 -4.59
N LEU A 44 -0.74 -1.19 -4.54
CA LEU A 44 -1.20 -2.46 -5.11
C LEU A 44 -2.54 -2.90 -4.49
N ALA A 45 -2.70 -2.71 -3.18
CA ALA A 45 -3.94 -3.04 -2.48
C ALA A 45 -5.09 -2.10 -2.90
N VAL A 46 -4.90 -0.79 -2.79
CA VAL A 46 -5.94 0.22 -3.04
C VAL A 46 -6.37 0.21 -4.50
N VAL A 47 -5.44 0.22 -5.45
CA VAL A 47 -5.78 0.17 -6.88
C VAL A 47 -6.42 -1.15 -7.26
N GLY A 48 -5.99 -2.27 -6.65
CA GLY A 48 -6.63 -3.57 -6.84
C GLY A 48 -8.09 -3.58 -6.37
N GLU A 49 -8.36 -2.99 -5.21
CA GLU A 49 -9.73 -2.81 -4.69
C GLU A 49 -10.57 -1.90 -5.61
N CYS A 50 -10.01 -0.79 -6.10
CA CYS A 50 -10.70 0.07 -7.08
C CYS A 50 -11.04 -0.64 -8.39
N LYS A 51 -10.29 -1.69 -8.75
CA LYS A 51 -10.52 -2.53 -9.93
C LYS A 51 -11.45 -3.70 -9.67
N GLY A 52 -11.87 -3.94 -8.43
CA GLY A 52 -12.69 -5.08 -8.02
C GLY A 52 -11.93 -6.41 -8.00
N TRP A 53 -10.61 -6.39 -7.78
CA TRP A 53 -9.82 -7.62 -7.61
C TRP A 53 -9.97 -8.16 -6.19
N ASP A 54 -11.17 -8.65 -5.89
CA ASP A 54 -11.63 -9.00 -4.53
C ASP A 54 -10.85 -10.17 -3.93
N GLN A 55 -10.38 -11.09 -4.77
CA GLN A 55 -9.57 -12.22 -4.33
C GLN A 55 -8.07 -11.87 -4.38
N GLU A 56 -7.35 -12.08 -3.28
CA GLU A 56 -5.91 -11.79 -3.21
C GLU A 56 -5.09 -12.54 -4.29
N THR A 57 -5.48 -13.76 -4.63
CA THR A 57 -4.83 -14.52 -5.71
C THR A 57 -5.02 -13.83 -7.05
N GLU A 58 -6.22 -13.31 -7.29
CA GLU A 58 -6.57 -12.56 -8.49
C GLU A 58 -5.83 -11.24 -8.54
N LEU A 59 -5.81 -10.47 -7.44
CA LEU A 59 -5.06 -9.23 -7.29
C LEU A 59 -3.58 -9.42 -7.65
N ILE A 60 -2.92 -10.39 -7.01
CA ILE A 60 -1.49 -10.65 -7.26
C ILE A 60 -1.25 -11.13 -8.69
N SER A 61 -2.16 -11.94 -9.24
CA SER A 61 -2.07 -12.40 -10.63
C SER A 61 -2.21 -11.23 -11.61
N ASN A 62 -3.18 -10.35 -11.40
CA ASN A 62 -3.40 -9.18 -12.25
C ASN A 62 -2.21 -8.21 -12.21
N TRP A 63 -1.64 -7.97 -11.02
CA TRP A 63 -0.46 -7.11 -10.89
C TRP A 63 0.78 -7.64 -11.61
N ARG A 64 0.88 -8.95 -11.86
CA ARG A 64 1.98 -9.50 -12.67
C ARG A 64 1.96 -8.97 -14.10
N ASN A 65 0.80 -8.62 -14.64
CA ASN A 65 0.69 -8.01 -15.97
C ASN A 65 1.20 -6.57 -16.02
N TYR A 66 1.34 -5.93 -14.85
CA TYR A 66 1.78 -4.53 -14.70
C TYR A 66 3.14 -4.43 -13.98
N GLN A 67 3.98 -5.47 -14.07
CA GLN A 67 5.31 -5.48 -13.44
C GLN A 67 6.24 -4.36 -13.94
N TYR A 68 5.99 -3.82 -15.14
CA TYR A 68 6.74 -2.66 -15.64
C TYR A 68 6.46 -1.38 -14.83
N LEU A 69 5.29 -1.29 -14.17
CA LEU A 69 4.97 -0.20 -13.24
C LEU A 69 5.46 -0.52 -11.82
N PHE A 70 5.31 -1.77 -11.39
CA PHE A 70 5.69 -2.23 -10.05
C PHE A 70 6.56 -3.50 -10.16
N PRO A 71 7.90 -3.35 -10.27
CA PRO A 71 8.82 -4.46 -10.59
C PRO A 71 8.77 -5.62 -9.60
N HIS A 72 8.50 -5.30 -8.34
CA HIS A 72 8.55 -6.26 -7.24
C HIS A 72 7.15 -6.55 -6.69
N ILE A 73 6.45 -7.52 -7.29
CA ILE A 73 5.18 -8.01 -6.73
C ILE A 73 5.46 -9.08 -5.66
N PRO A 74 5.07 -8.86 -4.40
CA PRO A 74 5.31 -9.83 -3.33
C PRO A 74 4.52 -11.13 -3.55
N GLU A 75 5.02 -12.23 -3.00
CA GLU A 75 4.23 -13.45 -2.86
C GLU A 75 2.99 -13.21 -1.99
N ARG A 76 1.88 -13.92 -2.28
CA ARG A 76 0.58 -13.75 -1.61
C ARG A 76 0.69 -13.72 -0.09
N SER A 77 1.37 -14.69 0.52
CA SER A 77 1.52 -14.77 1.98
C SER A 77 2.23 -13.55 2.57
N ARG A 78 3.27 -13.05 1.88
CA ARG A 78 4.03 -11.84 2.27
C ARG A 78 3.22 -10.58 2.06
N PHE A 79 2.51 -10.47 0.92
CA PHE A 79 1.60 -9.37 0.64
C PHE A 79 0.57 -9.23 1.75
N ASN A 80 -0.13 -10.32 2.08
CA ASN A 80 -1.19 -10.32 3.09
C ASN A 80 -0.68 -9.94 4.48
N ARG A 81 0.48 -10.48 4.87
CA ARG A 81 1.09 -10.17 6.16
C ARG A 81 1.42 -8.68 6.25
N ARG A 82 1.99 -8.10 5.20
CA ARG A 82 2.37 -6.70 5.17
C ARG A 82 1.17 -5.77 5.06
N ARG A 83 0.15 -6.13 4.27
CA ARG A 83 -1.12 -5.39 4.19
C ARG A 83 -1.78 -5.27 5.55
N ARG A 84 -1.88 -6.37 6.30
CA ARG A 84 -2.38 -6.35 7.68
C ARG A 84 -1.53 -5.48 8.60
N GLY A 85 -0.20 -5.54 8.44
CA GLY A 85 0.74 -4.67 9.17
C GLY A 85 0.46 -3.19 8.92
N ALA A 86 0.37 -2.79 7.65
CA ALA A 86 0.09 -1.41 7.25
C ALA A 86 -1.27 -0.91 7.76
N ILE A 87 -2.34 -1.71 7.66
CA ILE A 87 -3.65 -1.36 8.22
C ILE A 87 -3.57 -1.20 9.74
N ASN A 88 -2.88 -2.11 10.43
CA ASN A 88 -2.71 -1.99 11.88
C ASN A 88 -1.94 -0.74 12.27
N SER A 89 -0.91 -0.41 11.50
CA SER A 89 -0.15 0.83 11.62
C SER A 89 -1.07 2.06 11.52
N ILE A 90 -1.83 2.18 10.43
CA ILE A 90 -2.81 3.28 10.26
C ILE A 90 -3.79 3.33 11.44
N ARG A 91 -4.31 2.18 11.87
CA ARG A 91 -5.21 2.08 13.03
C ARG A 91 -4.56 2.66 14.31
N GLN A 92 -3.29 2.35 14.58
CA GLN A 92 -2.60 2.90 15.76
C GLN A 92 -2.40 4.42 15.65
N SER A 93 -2.05 4.93 14.46
CA SER A 93 -1.94 6.38 14.25
C SER A 93 -3.26 7.10 14.46
N LEU A 94 -4.37 6.54 13.97
CA LEU A 94 -5.71 7.10 14.20
C LEU A 94 -6.07 7.17 15.69
N LEU A 95 -5.76 6.12 16.46
CA LEU A 95 -5.98 6.11 17.90
C LEU A 95 -5.13 7.16 18.61
N ALA A 96 -3.85 7.25 18.28
CA ALA A 96 -2.95 8.25 18.85
C ALA A 96 -3.41 9.69 18.54
N LEU A 97 -3.91 9.95 17.33
CA LEU A 97 -4.48 11.26 16.96
C LEU A 97 -5.72 11.61 17.79
N LEU A 98 -6.59 10.63 18.07
CA LEU A 98 -7.77 10.85 18.91
C LEU A 98 -7.38 11.11 20.36
N ASP A 99 -6.41 10.38 20.91
CA ASP A 99 -5.93 10.61 22.27
C ASP A 99 -5.27 11.99 22.42
N LEU A 100 -4.55 12.46 21.39
CA LEU A 100 -4.00 13.82 21.33
C LEU A 100 -5.07 14.91 21.20
N ALA A 101 -6.22 14.60 20.61
CA ALA A 101 -7.35 15.52 20.46
C ALA A 101 -8.23 15.62 21.72
N GLN A 102 -8.02 14.74 22.72
CA GLN A 102 -8.73 14.74 24.00
C GLN A 102 -7.98 15.45 25.14
N VAL A 103 -6.86 16.13 24.83
CA VAL A 103 -6.08 16.99 25.74
C VAL A 103 -6.35 18.45 25.43
#